data_AF-A0AAW8E613-F1
#
_entry.id   AF-A0AAW8E613-F1
#
_cell.length_a   1.000
_cell.length_b   1.000
_cell.length_c   1.000
_cell.angle_alpha   90.00
_cell.angle_beta   90.00
_cell.angle_gamma   90.00
#
_symmetry.space_group_name_H-M   'P 1'
#
loop_
_entity.id
_entity.type
_entity.pdbx_description
1 polymer ?
#
loop_
_entity_poly.entity_id
_entity_poly.type
_entity_poly.pdbx_seq_one_letter_code
_entity_poly.pdbx_strand_id
1 'polypeptide(L)'
;MYSGDAAVELESFADPSLGPEPIAEARSGLLAAERAMRGLPHRHQAIFMGLRIHELTRDEVAARHGLSLRCVDTTLRQALAHCAQSLC
;
A
#
# COMPACT_ATOMS: atom_id res chain seq x y z
N MET A 1 -35.48 10.23 -15.81
CA MET A 1 -34.56 9.12 -16.14
C MET A 1 -33.16 9.71 -16.26
N TYR A 2 -32.33 9.61 -15.23
CA TYR A 2 -30.93 10.09 -15.24
C TYR A 2 -30.08 8.93 -14.75
N SER A 3 -29.86 7.94 -15.62
CA SER A 3 -29.11 6.73 -15.26
C SER A 3 -28.23 6.21 -16.41
N GLY A 4 -28.07 7.00 -17.48
CA GLY A 4 -27.25 6.64 -18.64
C GLY A 4 -25.86 7.26 -18.60
N ASP A 5 -25.73 8.55 -18.26
CA ASP A 5 -24.47 9.28 -18.42
C ASP A 5 -23.42 9.05 -17.33
N ALA A 6 -23.84 8.71 -16.10
CA ALA A 6 -22.90 8.54 -14.99
C ALA A 6 -21.95 7.34 -15.15
N ALA A 7 -22.35 6.31 -15.92
CA ALA A 7 -21.47 5.18 -16.24
C ALA A 7 -20.39 5.58 -17.27
N VAL A 8 -20.79 6.41 -18.25
CA VAL A 8 -19.93 6.80 -19.38
C VAL A 8 -18.80 7.76 -18.94
N GLU A 9 -19.04 8.57 -17.92
CA GLU A 9 -18.01 9.46 -17.36
C GLU A 9 -16.89 8.70 -16.62
N LEU A 10 -17.19 7.57 -15.97
CA LEU A 10 -16.19 6.78 -15.23
C LEU A 10 -15.24 6.02 -16.17
N GLU A 11 -15.74 5.54 -17.32
CA GLU A 11 -14.94 4.88 -18.36
C GLU A 11 -13.87 5.81 -18.96
N SER A 12 -14.06 7.14 -18.91
CA SER A 12 -13.10 8.11 -19.47
C SER A 12 -11.81 8.27 -18.66
N PHE A 13 -11.77 7.76 -17.43
CA PHE A 13 -10.56 7.74 -16.58
C PHE A 13 -9.72 6.48 -16.74
N ALA A 14 -10.25 5.44 -17.40
CA ALA A 14 -9.48 4.25 -17.71
C ALA A 14 -8.60 4.58 -18.93
N ASP A 15 -7.27 4.51 -18.77
CA ASP A 15 -6.36 4.55 -19.91
C ASP A 15 -6.72 3.39 -20.85
N PRO A 16 -7.31 3.64 -22.02
CA PRO A 16 -7.81 2.58 -22.90
C PRO A 16 -6.68 1.77 -23.54
N SER A 17 -5.40 2.17 -23.34
CA SER A 17 -4.25 1.44 -23.85
C SER A 17 -3.86 0.21 -23.03
N LEU A 18 -4.35 0.08 -21.79
CA LEU A 18 -4.11 -1.09 -20.96
C LEU A 18 -5.19 -2.14 -21.21
N GLY A 19 -4.85 -3.17 -21.98
CA GLY A 19 -5.70 -4.34 -22.18
C GLY A 19 -6.06 -5.05 -20.85
N PRO A 20 -6.94 -6.06 -20.88
CA PRO A 20 -7.39 -6.76 -19.67
C PRO A 20 -6.24 -7.45 -18.91
N GLU A 21 -5.18 -7.85 -19.62
CA GLU A 21 -4.03 -8.57 -19.07
C GLU A 21 -3.15 -7.71 -18.14
N PRO A 22 -2.65 -6.52 -18.54
CA PRO A 22 -1.90 -5.65 -17.62
C PRO A 22 -2.75 -5.16 -16.44
N ILE A 23 -4.06 -4.99 -16.60
CA ILE A 23 -4.96 -4.66 -15.48
C ILE A 23 -5.04 -5.84 -14.49
N ALA A 24 -5.17 -7.07 -14.98
CA ALA A 24 -5.20 -8.26 -14.14
C ALA A 24 -3.88 -8.48 -13.40
N GLU A 25 -2.74 -8.26 -14.07
CA GLU A 25 -1.41 -8.33 -13.48
C GLU A 25 -1.23 -7.29 -12.37
N ALA A 26 -1.59 -6.03 -12.63
CA ALA A 26 -1.52 -4.96 -11.65
C ALA A 26 -2.40 -5.25 -10.41
N ARG A 27 -3.62 -5.74 -10.62
CA ARG A 27 -4.52 -6.16 -9.53
C ARG A 27 -3.94 -7.33 -8.73
N SER A 28 -3.36 -8.31 -9.41
CA SER A 28 -2.70 -9.44 -8.76
C SER A 28 -1.53 -9.00 -7.89
N GLY A 29 -0.68 -8.11 -8.42
CA GLY A 29 0.45 -7.52 -7.68
C GLY A 29 -0.01 -6.75 -6.45
N LEU A 30 -1.06 -5.93 -6.57
CA LEU A 30 -1.63 -5.21 -5.43
C LEU A 30 -2.15 -6.16 -4.34
N LEU A 31 -2.88 -7.21 -4.72
CA LEU A 31 -3.38 -8.21 -3.78
C LEU A 31 -2.25 -8.98 -3.10
N ALA A 32 -1.16 -9.26 -3.80
CA ALA A 32 0.01 -9.92 -3.23
C ALA A 32 0.71 -9.02 -2.20
N ALA A 33 0.91 -7.73 -2.52
CA ALA A 33 1.43 -6.75 -1.59
C ALA A 33 0.52 -6.60 -0.35
N GLU A 34 -0.80 -6.57 -0.55
CA GLU A 34 -1.75 -6.49 0.56
C GLU A 34 -1.66 -7.71 1.49
N ARG A 35 -1.59 -8.92 0.93
CA ARG A 35 -1.41 -10.15 1.72
C ARG A 35 -0.11 -10.13 2.51
N ALA A 36 0.98 -9.70 1.90
CA ALA A 36 2.27 -9.56 2.56
C ALA A 36 2.20 -8.57 3.73
N MET A 37 1.52 -7.43 3.55
CA MET A 37 1.31 -6.46 4.62
C MET A 37 0.42 -6.99 5.76
N ARG A 38 -0.61 -7.79 5.46
CA ARG A 38 -1.45 -8.45 6.49
C ARG A 38 -0.68 -9.47 7.33
N GLY A 39 0.45 -9.99 6.84
CA GLY A 39 1.34 -10.87 7.60
C GLY A 39 2.20 -10.15 8.65
N LEU A 40 2.27 -8.81 8.59
CA LEU A 40 3.04 -8.02 9.54
C LEU A 40 2.34 -7.92 10.90
N PRO A 41 3.10 -7.85 12.01
CA PRO A 41 2.54 -7.43 13.29
C PRO A 41 1.86 -6.05 13.17
N HIS A 42 0.73 -5.85 13.86
CA HIS A 42 -0.07 -4.61 13.77
C HIS A 42 0.75 -3.33 13.94
N ARG A 43 1.74 -3.35 14.84
CA ARG A 43 2.64 -2.21 15.07
C ARG A 43 3.58 -1.95 13.89
N HIS A 44 4.09 -3.00 13.25
CA HIS A 44 4.92 -2.88 12.05
C HIS A 44 4.13 -2.37 10.86
N GLN A 45 2.90 -2.85 10.70
CA GLN A 45 1.98 -2.37 9.67
C GLN A 45 1.67 -0.87 9.85
N ALA A 46 1.37 -0.42 11.07
CA ALA A 46 1.08 0.99 11.35
C ALA A 46 2.26 1.90 11.00
N ILE A 47 3.48 1.51 11.39
CA ILE A 47 4.70 2.26 11.06
C ILE A 47 4.95 2.27 9.55
N PHE A 48 4.79 1.13 8.89
CA PHE A 48 4.96 1.02 7.43
C PHE A 48 3.97 1.90 6.67
N MET A 49 2.68 1.83 7.01
CA MET A 49 1.61 2.64 6.43
C MET A 49 1.87 4.13 6.66
N GLY A 50 2.27 4.50 7.88
CA GLY A 50 2.64 5.87 8.23
C GLY A 50 3.70 6.43 7.28
N LEU A 51 4.78 5.68 7.06
CA LEU A 51 5.92 6.13 6.26
C LEU A 51 5.69 6.06 4.75
N ARG A 52 4.94 5.06 4.25
CA ARG A 52 4.87 4.76 2.80
C ARG A 52 3.58 5.19 2.13
N ILE A 53 2.49 5.27 2.87
CA ILE A 53 1.16 5.55 2.32
C ILE A 53 0.64 6.90 2.83
N HIS A 54 0.86 7.19 4.11
CA HIS A 54 0.45 8.46 4.72
C HIS A 54 1.53 9.54 4.65
N GLU A 55 2.68 9.24 4.02
CA GLU A 55 3.79 10.18 3.79
C GLU A 55 4.31 10.87 5.07
N LEU A 56 4.10 10.26 6.23
CA LEU A 56 4.60 10.78 7.49
C LEU A 56 6.12 10.64 7.54
N THR A 57 6.77 11.62 8.15
CA THR A 57 8.19 11.57 8.43
C THR A 57 8.51 10.56 9.53
N ARG A 58 9.78 10.15 9.62
CA ARG A 58 10.24 9.25 10.70
C ARG A 58 9.99 9.85 12.08
N ASP A 59 10.19 11.16 12.23
CA ASP A 59 9.97 11.89 13.48
C ASP A 59 8.49 11.92 13.88
N GLU A 60 7.58 12.16 12.93
CA GLU A 60 6.14 12.13 13.19
C GLU A 60 5.65 10.73 13.59
N VAL A 61 6.14 9.69 12.92
CA VAL A 61 5.83 8.30 13.27
C VAL A 61 6.40 7.93 14.64
N ALA A 62 7.64 8.32 14.92
CA ALA A 62 8.27 8.13 16.22
C ALA A 62 7.45 8.79 17.35
N ALA A 63 7.06 10.05 17.16
CA ALA A 63 6.24 10.80 18.12
C ALA A 63 4.86 10.15 18.32
N ARG A 64 4.15 9.78 17.24
CA ARG A 64 2.82 9.16 17.30
C ARG A 64 2.80 7.82 18.03
N HIS A 65 3.88 7.05 17.96
CA HIS A 65 3.96 5.72 18.55
C HIS A 65 4.84 5.65 19.83
N GLY A 66 5.39 6.78 20.29
CA GLY A 66 6.26 6.84 21.49
C GLY A 66 7.59 6.08 21.31
N LEU A 67 8.18 6.11 20.12
CA LEU A 67 9.35 5.31 19.75
C LEU A 67 10.58 6.17 19.48
N SER A 68 11.74 5.56 19.55
CA SER A 68 12.96 6.15 18.99
C SER A 68 13.00 5.99 17.47
N LEU A 69 13.68 6.91 16.78
CA LEU A 69 13.94 6.81 15.33
C LEU A 69 14.57 5.47 14.94
N ARG A 70 15.51 4.98 15.75
CA ARG A 70 16.16 3.67 15.54
C ARG A 70 15.14 2.52 15.56
N CYS A 71 14.15 2.58 16.47
CA CYS A 71 13.09 1.58 16.54
C CYS A 71 12.21 1.66 15.29
N VAL A 72 11.83 2.87 14.85
CA VAL A 72 11.08 3.09 13.60
C VAL A 72 11.83 2.50 12.40
N ASP A 73 13.12 2.80 12.23
CA ASP A 73 13.93 2.28 11.13
C ASP A 73 14.08 0.76 11.16
N THR A 74 14.25 0.18 12.37
CA THR A 74 14.35 -1.27 12.56
C THR A 74 13.05 -1.96 12.18
N THR A 75 11.92 -1.41 12.65
CA THR A 75 10.59 -1.91 12.32
C THR A 75 10.30 -1.79 10.82
N LEU A 76 10.63 -0.66 10.19
CA LEU A 76 10.49 -0.48 8.74
C LEU A 76 11.31 -1.51 7.97
N ARG A 77 12.57 -1.75 8.38
CA ARG A 77 13.44 -2.73 7.73
C ARG A 77 12.88 -4.14 7.84
N GLN A 78 12.41 -4.53 9.03
CA GLN A 78 11.77 -5.83 9.25
C GLN A 78 10.50 -5.99 8.42
N ALA A 79 9.68 -4.93 8.32
CA ALA A 79 8.47 -4.94 7.51
C ALA A 79 8.79 -5.15 6.02
N LEU A 80 9.75 -4.40 5.47
CA LEU A 80 10.19 -4.54 4.08
C LEU A 80 10.78 -5.93 3.81
N ALA A 81 11.57 -6.47 4.73
CA ALA A 81 12.14 -7.81 4.59
C ALA A 81 11.05 -8.89 4.55
N HIS A 82 10.03 -8.78 5.39
CA HIS A 82 8.87 -9.69 5.36
C HIS A 82 8.11 -9.57 4.05
N CYS A 83 7.81 -8.34 3.59
CA CYS A 83 7.10 -8.13 2.34
C CYS A 83 7.86 -8.69 1.13
N ALA A 84 9.19 -8.54 1.10
CA ALA A 84 10.02 -9.10 0.03
C ALA A 84 10.00 -10.64 0.03
N GLN A 85 9.98 -11.28 1.20
CA GLN A 85 9.90 -12.74 1.30
C GLN A 85 8.54 -13.30 0.89
N SER A 86 7.45 -12.54 1.06
CA SER A 86 6.10 -12.98 0.71
C SER A 86 5.70 -12.75 -0.76
N LEU A 87 6.49 -11.97 -1.50
CA LEU A 87 6.22 -11.65 -2.91
C LEU A 87 7.00 -12.54 -3.90
N CYS A 88 7.96 -13.32 -3.41
CA CYS A 88 8.67 -14.36 -4.16
C CYS A 88 7.95 -15.71 -4.04
#